data_AF-A0A285QAT4-F1
#
_entry.id   AF-A0A285QAT4-F1
#
_cell.length_a   1.000
_cell.length_b   1.000
_cell.length_c   1.000
_cell.angle_alpha   90.00
_cell.angle_beta   90.00
_cell.angle_gamma   90.00
#
_symmetry.space_group_name_H-M   'P 1'
#
loop_
_entity.id
_entity.type
_entity.pdbx_description
1 polymer ?
#
loop_
_entity_poly.entity_id
_entity_poly.type
_entity_poly.pdbx_seq_one_letter_code
_entity_poly.pdbx_strand_id
1 'polypeptide(L)' 'DGDTARLTALVEAQHLLTDGSGTHALLKNPYTVDLVRGDGGRWLVHRMRIDNSWLTGDPTAVFGA' A
#
# COMPACT_ATOMS: atom_id res chain seq x y z
N ASP A 1 -3.34 13.43 -22.69
CA ASP A 1 -2.95 14.83 -22.38
C ASP A 1 -1.64 14.93 -21.60
N GLY A 2 -1.15 13.87 -20.96
CA GLY A 2 0.10 13.90 -20.18
C GLY A 2 -0.13 14.16 -18.68
N ASP A 3 -1.40 14.23 -18.28
CA ASP A 3 -1.84 14.47 -16.91
C ASP A 3 -2.30 13.18 -16.21
N THR A 4 -2.12 12.04 -16.86
CA THR A 4 -2.32 10.71 -16.26
C THR A 4 -1.05 9.88 -16.38
N ALA A 5 -0.74 9.09 -15.36
CA ALA A 5 0.37 8.13 -15.40
C ALA A 5 0.00 6.83 -14.69
N ARG A 6 0.71 5.75 -15.02
CA ARG A 6 0.64 4.48 -14.28
C ARG A 6 1.97 4.20 -13.61
N LEU A 7 1.92 3.90 -12.32
CA LEU A 7 3.06 3.49 -11.50
C LEU A 7 2.85 2.06 -11.02
N THR A 8 3.93 1.27 -11.05
CA THR A 8 3.98 -0.05 -10.42
C THR A 8 5.07 -0.07 -9.36
N ALA A 9 4.81 -0.72 -8.23
CA ALA A 9 5.81 -0.89 -7.17
C ALA A 9 5.70 -2.28 -6.56
N LEU A 10 6.82 -2.83 -6.09
CA LEU A 10 6.84 -3.99 -5.23
C LEU A 10 7.19 -3.53 -3.82
N VAL A 11 6.23 -3.59 -2.91
CA VAL A 11 6.35 -3.04 -1.56
C VAL A 11 6.44 -4.19 -0.56
N GLU A 12 7.41 -4.12 0.34
CA GLU A 12 7.43 -4.93 1.55
C GLU A 12 7.01 -4.05 2.72
N ALA A 13 6.03 -4.50 3.50
CA ALA A 13 5.43 -3.71 4.56
C ALA A 13 5.39 -4.51 5.87
N GLN A 14 5.76 -3.87 6.97
CA GLN A 14 5.64 -4.42 8.32
C GLN A 14 4.64 -3.58 9.11
N HIS A 15 3.69 -4.26 9.75
CA HIS A 15 2.76 -3.66 10.70
C HIS A 15 3.04 -4.23 12.09
N LEU A 16 2.95 -3.37 13.10
CA LEU A 16 3.12 -3.70 14.51
C LEU A 16 2.04 -2.96 15.29
N LEU A 17 1.21 -3.69 16.05
CA LEU A 17 0.22 -3.05 16.91
C LEU A 17 0.91 -2.33 18.07
N THR A 18 0.50 -1.09 18.30
CA THR A 18 1.06 -0.24 19.35
C THR A 18 0.63 -0.69 20.75
N ASP A 19 -0.57 -1.26 20.89
CA ASP A 19 -1.16 -1.75 22.15
C ASP A 19 -0.91 -3.25 22.41
N GLY A 20 -0.25 -3.94 21.48
CA GLY A 20 0.15 -5.34 21.61
C GLY A 20 1.45 -5.59 20.85
N SER A 21 2.60 -5.30 21.47
CA SER A 21 3.92 -5.35 20.80
C SER A 21 4.36 -6.74 20.30
N GLY A 22 3.58 -7.79 20.58
CA GLY A 22 3.76 -9.13 20.00
C GLY A 22 3.01 -9.34 18.68
N THR A 23 1.98 -8.54 18.42
CA THR A 23 1.10 -8.69 17.25
C THR A 23 1.66 -7.89 16.09
N HIS A 24 2.16 -8.62 15.09
CA HIS A 24 2.82 -8.06 13.92
C HIS A 24 2.45 -8.83 12.66
N ALA A 25 2.56 -8.15 11.51
CA ALA A 25 2.42 -8.78 10.19
C ALA A 25 3.47 -8.23 9.23
N LEU A 26 4.05 -9.11 8.41
CA LEU A 26 4.92 -8.77 7.30
C LEU A 26 4.24 -9.17 5.99
N LEU A 27 4.31 -8.30 4.97
CA LEU A 27 3.60 -8.47 3.71
C LEU A 27 4.50 -8.12 2.54
N LYS A 28 4.30 -8.79 1.40
CA LYS A 28 4.80 -8.35 0.08
C LYS A 28 3.66 -8.09 -0.87
N ASN A 29 3.67 -6.90 -1.45
CA ASN A 29 2.55 -6.39 -2.21
C ASN A 29 2.99 -5.74 -3.52
N PRO A 30 2.59 -6.29 -4.68
CA PRO A 30 2.57 -5.56 -5.94
C PRO A 30 1.49 -4.48 -5.92
N TYR A 31 1.89 -3.24 -6.16
CA TYR A 31 1.01 -2.10 -6.30
C TYR A 31 0.87 -1.73 -7.77
N THR A 32 -0.36 -1.46 -8.21
CA THR A 32 -0.65 -0.74 -9.44
C THR A 32 -1.38 0.53 -9.09
N VAL A 33 -0.83 1.68 -9.49
CA VAL A 33 -1.33 3.00 -9.12
C VAL A 33 -1.63 3.81 -10.37
N ASP A 34 -2.87 4.26 -10.49
CA ASP A 34 -3.26 5.26 -11.47
C ASP A 34 -3.10 6.64 -10.84
N LEU A 35 -2.33 7.49 -11.49
CA LEU A 35 -2.00 8.84 -11.05
C LEU A 35 -2.67 9.87 -11.94
N VAL A 36 -3.09 10.98 -11.34
CA VAL A 36 -3.54 12.19 -12.04
C VAL A 36 -2.70 13.39 -11.60
N ARG A 37 -2.43 14.32 -12.52
CA ARG A 37 -1.75 15.57 -12.19
C ARG A 37 -2.77 16.53 -11.58
N GLY A 38 -2.56 16.86 -10.30
CA GLY A 38 -3.35 17.86 -9.60
C GLY A 38 -2.74 19.26 -9.68
N ASP A 39 -3.36 20.18 -8.96
CA ASP A 39 -2.93 21.58 -8.89
C ASP A 39 -1.48 21.71 -8.42
N GLY A 40 -0.77 22.68 -9.01
CA GLY A 40 0.66 22.87 -8.77
C GLY A 40 1.55 21.76 -9.35
N GLY A 41 1.02 20.93 -10.25
CA GLY A 41 1.79 19.94 -11.00
C GLY A 41 2.12 18.65 -10.24
N ARG A 42 1.56 18.47 -9.03
CA ARG A 42 1.79 17.28 -8.19
C ARG A 42 1.05 16.07 -8.73
N TRP A 43 1.66 14.90 -8.66
CA TRP A 43 0.98 13.65 -8.94
C TRP A 43 0.19 13.18 -7.72
N LEU A 44 -1.09 12.91 -7.91
CA LEU A 44 -2.00 12.41 -6.88
C LEU A 44 -2.41 10.97 -7.22
N VAL A 45 -2.55 10.13 -6.21
CA VAL A 45 -3.13 8.78 -6.36
C VAL A 45 -4.61 8.94 -6.67
N HIS A 46 -5.02 8.54 -7.87
CA HIS A 46 -6.42 8.48 -8.26
C HIS A 46 -7.04 7.12 -7.92
N ARG A 47 -6.31 6.04 -8.20
CA ARG A 47 -6.69 4.68 -7.83
C ARG A 47 -5.46 3.87 -7.49
N MET A 48 -5.56 3.05 -6.46
CA MET A 48 -4.52 2.08 -6.10
C MET A 48 -5.15 0.69 -6.02
N ARG A 49 -4.53 -0.28 -6.68
CA ARG A 49 -4.76 -1.70 -6.44
C ARG A 49 -3.53 -2.26 -5.74
N ILE A 50 -3.77 -2.90 -4.60
CA ILE A 50 -2.77 -3.62 -3.84
C ILE A 50 -3.11 -5.10 -3.97
N ASP A 51 -2.24 -5.86 -4.62
CA ASP A 51 -2.29 -7.31 -4.59
C ASP A 51 -1.37 -7.79 -3.46
N ASN A 52 -1.82 -8.71 -2.62
CA ASN A 52 -0.96 -9.34 -1.61
C ASN A 52 -0.42 -10.65 -2.18
N SER A 53 0.91 -10.75 -2.29
CA SER A 53 1.56 -11.99 -2.74
C SER A 53 1.76 -12.97 -1.58
N TRP A 54 2.11 -12.45 -0.40
CA TRP A 54 2.20 -13.23 0.82
C TRP A 54 2.02 -12.35 2.05
N LEU A 55 1.60 -12.98 3.14
CA LEU A 55 1.49 -12.43 4.48
C LEU A 55 2.05 -13.44 5.48
N THR A 56 2.83 -12.97 6.44
CA THR A 56 3.24 -13.74 7.63
C THR A 56 2.93 -12.95 8.89
N GLY A 57 2.64 -13.65 10.00
CA GLY A 57 2.20 -13.03 11.25
C GLY A 57 0.67 -12.98 11.40
N ASP A 58 0.18 -12.01 12.15
CA ASP A 58 -1.24 -11.89 12.52
C ASP A 58 -1.93 -10.80 11.67
N PRO A 59 -2.90 -11.15 10.81
CA PRO A 59 -3.62 -10.18 9.98
C PRO A 59 -4.35 -9.08 10.76
N THR A 60 -4.66 -9.29 12.05
CA THR A 60 -5.27 -8.25 12.90
C THR A 60 -4.35 -7.04 13.06
N ALA A 61 -3.03 -7.21 12.90
CA ALA A 61 -2.06 -6.12 12.88
C ALA A 61 -2.26 -5.13 11.72
N VAL A 62 -3.00 -5.53 10.68
CA VAL A 62 -3.25 -4.71 9.48
C VAL A 62 -4.73 -4.36 9.36
N PHE A 63 -5.61 -5.34 9.54
CA PHE A 63 -7.03 -5.23 9.20
C PHE A 63 -7.95 -5.02 10.40
N GLY A 64 -7.43 -5.11 11.63
CA GLY A 64 -8.26 -5.10 12.84
C GLY A 64 -9.08 -6.39 12.99
N ALA A 65 -10.04 -6.36 13.93
CA ALA A 65 -10.99 -7.44 14.21
C ALA A 65 -12.32 -7.24 13.47
#